data_AF-A0A7Y4S9U1-F1
#
_entry.id   AF-A0A7Y4S9U1-F1
#
_cell.length_a   1.000
_cell.length_b   1.000
_cell.length_c   1.000
_cell.angle_alpha   90.00
_cell.angle_beta   90.00
_cell.angle_gamma   90.00
#
_symmetry.space_group_name_H-M   'P 1'
#
loop_
_entity.id
_entity.type
_entity.pdbx_description
1 polymer ?
#
loop_
_entity_poly.entity_id
_entity_poly.type
_entity_poly.pdbx_seq_one_letter_code
_entity_poly.pdbx_strand_id
1 'polypeptide(L)'
;MKYRDGSLFLGEDEVRLLSLVTMSNVETTYPAAKYITGLNEIQTEAEEHIQNIVLQKKPERRRSLQTDMLKQLISTCEMFKGRGYASAQEAGCSIQLH
;
A
#
# COMPACT_ATOMS: atom_id res chain seq x y z
N MET A 1 17.19 -8.02 -6.78
CA MET A 1 16.60 -8.53 -8.04
C MET A 1 17.69 -9.05 -8.99
N LYS A 2 17.67 -10.34 -9.35
CA LYS A 2 18.58 -10.92 -10.37
C LYS A 2 17.77 -11.68 -11.41
N TYR A 3 18.08 -11.48 -12.69
CA TYR A 3 17.51 -12.27 -13.79
C TYR A 3 18.42 -13.46 -14.10
N ARG A 4 17.87 -14.68 -14.10
CA ARG A 4 18.51 -15.88 -14.66
C ARG A 4 17.48 -16.66 -15.45
N ASP A 5 17.84 -17.07 -16.67
CA ASP A 5 17.04 -17.95 -17.52
C ASP A 5 15.58 -17.49 -17.71
N GLY A 6 15.40 -16.19 -18.00
CA GLY A 6 14.08 -15.58 -18.19
C GLY A 6 13.22 -15.49 -16.92
N SER A 7 13.74 -15.95 -15.78
CA SER A 7 13.03 -15.99 -14.51
C SER A 7 13.61 -14.97 -13.54
N LEU A 8 12.70 -14.20 -12.92
CA LEU A 8 13.04 -13.21 -11.91
C LEU A 8 13.29 -13.92 -10.57
N PHE A 9 14.54 -13.93 -10.10
CA PHE A 9 14.87 -14.41 -8.77
C PHE A 9 14.91 -13.23 -7.80
N LEU A 10 13.97 -13.26 -6.85
CA LEU A 10 13.82 -12.30 -5.77
C LEU A 10 14.45 -12.88 -4.50
N GLY A 11 15.21 -12.07 -3.77
CA GLY A 11 15.77 -12.47 -2.48
C GLY A 11 14.68 -12.64 -1.41
N GLU A 12 14.95 -13.37 -0.32
CA GLU A 12 13.98 -13.57 0.78
C GLU A 12 13.40 -12.25 1.33
N ASP A 13 14.19 -11.18 1.37
CA ASP A 13 13.73 -9.86 1.80
C ASP A 13 12.80 -9.19 0.76
N GLU A 14 13.03 -9.43 -0.53
CA GLU A 14 12.16 -8.96 -1.62
C GLU A 14 10.86 -9.78 -1.68
N VAL A 15 10.94 -11.09 -1.38
CA VAL A 15 9.77 -11.97 -1.20
C VAL A 15 8.96 -11.56 0.03
N ARG A 16 9.61 -11.15 1.13
CA ARG A 16 8.94 -10.56 2.31
C ARG A 16 8.22 -9.26 2.00
N LEU A 17 8.83 -8.40 1.19
CA LEU A 17 8.19 -7.18 0.70
C LEU A 17 6.99 -7.48 -0.21
N LEU A 18 7.03 -8.55 -1.01
CA LEU A 18 5.87 -9.01 -1.79
C LEU A 18 4.81 -9.71 -0.96
N SER A 19 5.18 -10.40 0.12
CA SER A 19 4.21 -11.00 1.05
C SER A 19 3.57 -9.97 1.97
N LEU A 20 4.13 -8.76 2.10
CA LEU A 20 3.44 -7.59 2.64
C LEU A 20 2.39 -7.02 1.67
N VAL A 21 2.41 -7.43 0.40
CA VAL A 21 1.33 -7.25 -0.58
C VAL A 21 0.43 -8.50 -0.61
N THR A 22 0.22 -9.17 0.54
CA THR A 22 -0.95 -10.04 0.67
C THR A 22 -2.16 -9.11 0.78
N MET A 23 -2.95 -9.02 -0.30
CA MET A 23 -4.23 -8.35 -0.27
C MET A 23 -5.18 -9.20 0.57
N SER A 24 -5.06 -9.03 1.88
CA SER A 24 -6.00 -9.54 2.86
C SER A 24 -7.37 -8.96 2.51
N ASN A 25 -8.31 -9.78 2.07
CA ASN A 25 -9.69 -9.34 1.85
C ASN A 25 -10.50 -9.64 3.11
N VAL A 26 -10.97 -8.58 3.76
CA VAL A 26 -11.99 -8.68 4.81
C VAL A 26 -13.34 -8.80 4.12
N GLU A 27 -14.18 -9.74 4.56
CA GLU A 27 -15.54 -9.86 4.04
C GLU A 27 -16.28 -8.52 4.09
N THR A 28 -16.94 -8.18 2.98
CA THR A 28 -17.59 -6.88 2.73
C THR A 28 -18.73 -6.55 3.71
N THR A 29 -19.20 -7.56 4.43
CA THR A 29 -20.20 -7.48 5.50
C THR A 29 -19.67 -6.77 6.74
N TYR A 30 -18.35 -6.69 6.93
CA TYR A 30 -17.74 -6.09 8.12
C TYR A 30 -17.39 -4.60 7.92
N PRO A 31 -17.59 -3.74 8.94
CA PRO A 31 -17.23 -2.32 8.87
C PRO A 31 -15.74 -2.07 8.54
N ALA A 32 -14.86 -2.98 8.96
CA ALA A 32 -13.43 -2.91 8.66
C ALA A 32 -13.14 -2.95 7.15
N ALA A 33 -13.94 -3.67 6.35
CA ALA A 33 -13.77 -3.74 4.90
C ALA A 33 -13.98 -2.36 4.24
N LYS A 34 -14.98 -1.59 4.68
CA LYS A 34 -15.22 -0.22 4.18
C LYS A 34 -14.07 0.72 4.54
N TYR A 35 -13.56 0.61 5.76
CA TYR A 35 -12.42 1.40 6.23
C TYR A 35 -11.16 1.11 5.41
N ILE A 36 -10.83 -0.17 5.23
CA ILE A 36 -9.67 -0.62 4.46
C ILE A 36 -9.79 -0.20 2.98
N THR A 37 -10.98 -0.30 2.40
CA THR A 37 -11.24 0.13 1.01
C THR A 37 -11.00 1.62 0.84
N GLY A 38 -11.53 2.46 1.74
CA GLY A 38 -11.28 3.91 1.69
C GLY A 38 -9.79 4.27 1.85
N LEU A 39 -9.04 3.53 2.66
CA LEU A 39 -7.59 3.71 2.77
C LEU A 39 -6.84 3.31 1.49
N ASN A 40 -7.30 2.28 0.78
CA ASN A 40 -6.74 1.90 -0.52
C ASN A 40 -7.01 3.00 -1.57
N GLU A 41 -8.22 3.55 -1.62
CA GLU A 41 -8.56 4.63 -2.55
C GLU A 41 -7.68 5.86 -2.33
N ILE A 42 -7.50 6.29 -1.07
CA ILE A 42 -6.59 7.40 -0.71
C ILE A 42 -5.15 7.11 -1.11
N GLN A 43 -4.69 5.87 -0.90
CA GLN A 43 -3.35 5.44 -1.30
C GLN A 43 -3.17 5.55 -2.82
N THR A 44 -4.11 5.03 -3.60
CA THR A 44 -4.08 5.09 -5.07
C THR A 44 -4.07 6.54 -5.57
N GLU A 45 -4.92 7.41 -5.02
CA GLU A 45 -4.96 8.83 -5.39
C GLU A 45 -3.64 9.55 -5.05
N ALA A 46 -3.04 9.24 -3.90
CA ALA A 46 -1.75 9.80 -3.51
C ALA A 46 -0.61 9.36 -4.46
N GLU A 47 -0.60 8.09 -4.87
CA GLU A 47 0.37 7.55 -5.83
C GLU A 47 0.23 8.21 -7.21
N GLU A 48 -1.01 8.38 -7.70
CA GLU A 48 -1.30 9.10 -8.95
C GLU A 48 -0.80 10.56 -8.89
N HIS A 49 -1.00 11.23 -7.76
CA HIS A 49 -0.49 12.59 -7.56
C HIS A 49 1.03 12.68 -7.56
N ILE A 50 1.74 11.69 -6.98
CA ILE A 50 3.20 11.63 -7.07
C ILE A 50 3.64 11.53 -8.55
N GLN A 51 3.01 10.64 -9.34
CA GLN A 51 3.32 10.51 -10.76
C GLN A 51 3.11 11.83 -11.52
N ASN A 52 2.01 12.52 -11.24
CA ASN A 52 1.72 13.82 -11.83
C ASN A 52 2.76 14.90 -11.47
N ILE A 53 3.27 14.93 -10.23
CA ILE A 53 4.31 15.87 -9.80
C ILE A 53 5.63 15.64 -10.54
N VAL A 54 6.00 14.37 -10.73
CA VAL A 54 7.20 13.96 -11.48
C VAL A 54 7.13 14.50 -12.91
N LEU A 55 5.96 14.44 -13.55
CA LEU A 55 5.75 14.90 -14.93
C LEU A 55 5.75 16.44 -15.09
N GLN A 56 5.30 17.22 -14.09
CA GLN A 56 4.95 18.66 -14.24
C GLN A 56 6.10 19.70 -14.30
N LYS A 57 7.36 19.32 -14.50
CA LYS A 57 8.56 20.23 -14.54
C LYS A 57 8.62 21.39 -13.51
N LYS A 58 8.02 21.24 -12.31
CA LYS A 58 8.08 22.21 -11.20
C LYS A 58 9.50 22.39 -10.60
N PRO A 59 9.77 23.48 -9.84
CA PRO A 59 11.01 23.65 -9.09
C PRO A 59 11.25 22.48 -8.12
N GLU A 60 12.49 21.98 -8.09
CA GLU A 60 12.88 20.73 -7.42
C GLU A 60 12.51 20.67 -5.93
N ARG A 61 12.77 21.74 -5.19
CA ARG A 61 12.47 21.81 -3.74
C ARG A 61 10.99 21.69 -3.41
N ARG A 62 10.11 22.28 -4.24
CA ARG A 62 8.65 22.21 -4.04
C ARG A 62 8.11 20.83 -4.40
N ARG A 63 8.74 20.16 -5.38
CA ARG A 63 8.42 18.78 -5.74
C ARG A 63 8.81 17.79 -4.66
N SER A 64 10.00 17.94 -4.06
CA SER A 64 10.46 17.02 -3.02
C SER A 64 9.51 17.06 -1.83
N LEU A 65 9.19 18.26 -1.31
CA LEU A 65 8.29 18.40 -0.17
C LEU A 65 6.88 17.83 -0.44
N GLN A 66 6.30 18.12 -1.60
CA GLN A 66 4.99 17.57 -1.97
C GLN A 66 5.02 16.05 -2.07
N THR A 67 6.09 15.51 -2.65
CA THR A 67 6.29 14.05 -2.77
C THR A 67 6.48 13.40 -1.40
N ASP A 68 7.26 14.02 -0.52
CA ASP A 68 7.54 13.50 0.82
C ASP A 68 6.27 13.48 1.68
N MET A 69 5.44 14.53 1.60
CA MET A 69 4.13 14.56 2.26
C MET A 69 3.21 13.43 1.76
N LEU A 70 3.15 13.19 0.45
CA LEU A 70 2.33 12.12 -0.12
C LEU A 70 2.85 10.73 0.26
N LYS A 71 4.18 10.53 0.29
CA LYS A 71 4.79 9.29 0.79
C LYS A 71 4.45 9.03 2.25
N GLN A 72 4.44 10.07 3.08
CA GLN A 72 4.09 9.94 4.49
C GLN A 72 2.61 9.61 4.69
N LEU A 73 1.72 10.16 3.84
CA LEU A 73 0.30 9.76 3.80
C LEU A 73 0.14 8.28 3.45
N ILE A 74 0.83 7.79 2.41
CA ILE A 74 0.79 6.38 2.01
C ILE A 74 1.23 5.47 3.16
N SER A 75 2.38 5.76 3.77
CA SER A 75 2.88 4.98 4.92
C SER A 75 1.91 4.97 6.11
N THR A 76 1.22 6.09 6.34
CA THR A 76 0.18 6.19 7.37
C THR A 76 -1.03 5.33 7.04
N CYS A 77 -1.46 5.29 5.77
CA CYS A 77 -2.54 4.43 5.30
C CYS A 77 -2.20 2.94 5.47
N GLU A 78 -0.98 2.53 5.15
CA GLU A 78 -0.50 1.15 5.36
C GLU A 78 -0.53 0.75 6.84
N MET A 79 -0.04 1.63 7.73
CA MET A 79 -0.09 1.39 9.17
C MET A 79 -1.53 1.20 9.67
N PHE A 80 -2.46 2.05 9.22
CA PHE A 80 -3.86 1.96 9.63
C PHE A 80 -4.57 0.75 9.05
N LYS A 81 -4.28 0.37 7.80
CA LYS A 81 -4.77 -0.89 7.22
C LYS A 81 -4.32 -2.09 8.05
N GLY A 82 -3.04 -2.15 8.41
CA GLY A 82 -2.50 -3.22 9.26
C GLY A 82 -3.26 -3.35 10.60
N ARG A 83 -3.57 -2.22 11.24
CA ARG A 83 -4.41 -2.20 12.46
C ARG A 83 -5.85 -2.63 12.19
N GLY A 84 -6.44 -2.18 11.08
CA GLY A 84 -7.79 -2.57 10.67
C GLY A 84 -7.92 -4.08 10.46
N TYR A 85 -6.94 -4.70 9.81
CA TYR A 85 -6.89 -6.17 9.65
C TYR A 85 -6.73 -6.88 10.99
N ALA A 86 -5.83 -6.42 11.87
CA ALA A 86 -5.64 -7.01 13.19
C ALA A 86 -6.93 -6.97 14.03
N SER A 87 -7.61 -5.82 14.06
CA SER A 87 -8.89 -5.69 14.77
C SER A 87 -10.00 -6.54 14.16
N ALA A 88 -10.04 -6.70 12.83
CA ALA A 88 -10.98 -7.60 12.17
C ALA A 88 -10.73 -9.06 12.57
N GLN A 89 -9.46 -9.49 12.63
CA GLN A 89 -9.08 -10.82 13.06
C GLN A 89 -9.45 -11.09 14.53
N GLU A 90 -9.21 -10.14 15.43
CA GLU A 90 -9.61 -10.22 16.85
C GLU A 90 -11.12 -10.35 17.02
N ALA A 91 -11.90 -9.69 16.15
CA ALA A 91 -13.36 -9.78 16.13
C ALA A 91 -13.88 -11.10 15.52
N GLY A 92 -13.00 -12.00 15.08
CA GLY A 92 -13.36 -13.28 14.46
C GLY A 92 -13.80 -13.17 13.00
N CYS A 93 -13.43 -12.08 12.30
CA CYS A 93 -13.72 -11.94 10.87
C CYS A 93 -12.84 -12.90 10.07
N SER A 94 -13.43 -13.55 9.05
CA SER A 94 -12.68 -14.30 8.05
C SER A 94 -11.85 -13.33 7.20
N ILE A 95 -10.53 -13.51 7.19
CA ILE A 95 -9.61 -12.76 6.33
C ILE A 95 -9.08 -13.74 5.28
N GLN A 96 -9.39 -13.50 4.00
CA GLN A 96 -8.85 -14.27 2.90
C GLN A 96 -7.52 -13.65 2.46
N LEU A 97 -6.43 -14.42 2.55
CA LEU A 97 -5.12 -14.04 2.03
C LEU A 97 -5.04 -14.51 0.56
N HIS A 98 -4.89 -13.56 -0.37
CA HIS A 98 -4.55 -13.83 -1.78
C HIS A 98 -3.09 -13.51 -2.07
#